data_AF-A0A4Q0J2X3-F1
#
_entry.id   AF-A0A4Q0J2X3-F1
#
_cell.length_a   1.000
_cell.length_b   1.000
_cell.length_c   1.000
_cell.angle_alpha   90.00
_cell.angle_beta   90.00
_cell.angle_gamma   90.00
#
_symmetry.space_group_name_H-M   'P 1'
#
loop_
_entity.id
_entity.type
_entity.pdbx_description
1 polymer ?
#
loop_
_entity_poly.entity_id
_entity_poly.type
_entity_poly.pdbx_seq_one_letter_code
_entity_poly.pdbx_strand_id
1 'polypeptide(L)'
;MMDQEKPRSLFDVFAASQETFEDAKKKSSEESSKRASFFRVAKDGTYPMRILPLAPVQDKDGNFLPLERKGYEYPLRSLMLKIEDPKKMVKGKPAITYVTVCNAKYAFKEIEADLIDTYVNTACELYADDEKLCKKLREGSFSGGLKWDSRRCMYIIDLDNPGDGIQILQLSYSQYKDLEERKLSLWAKLNKNGKNVPCPISSIDSAYPVEIIRKTENNKPSYSFNIDTLGGHDVLEEEVLQRLLDMPRLPEQIYRYTRYHLEATIAYLTQLDEKFDIEVMNQEAVQKCIDQIKTLLPADDQSHFTLGGKDGDNKGDDSDDLDALWKRLDAIYNAGLDDETAEGQELRTSIMEYIDANKLNVKVNRKMTNEDILREIDDELNAADANPSDDSDDEPATSQTPNPVNDEEDDGEPAMPSDEPEDEPEPAPTSRRRERERSDDTNEPAARSSRRTTRAPRRR
;
A
#
# COMPACT_ATOMS: atom_id res chain seq x y z
N MET A 1 -30.93 -57.44 14.61
CA MET A 1 -31.88 -56.33 14.40
C MET A 1 -31.15 -55.34 13.52
N MET A 2 -31.71 -55.00 12.35
CA MET A 2 -31.14 -54.02 11.44
C MET A 2 -31.53 -52.63 11.97
N ASP A 3 -30.56 -51.84 12.42
CA ASP A 3 -30.78 -50.42 12.68
C ASP A 3 -30.96 -49.72 11.34
N GLN A 4 -32.17 -49.22 11.11
CA GLN A 4 -32.47 -48.35 9.99
C GLN A 4 -31.78 -47.00 10.24
N GLU A 5 -30.79 -46.65 9.41
CA GLU A 5 -30.29 -45.29 9.31
C GLU A 5 -31.47 -44.37 8.93
N LYS A 6 -31.89 -43.53 9.88
CA LYS A 6 -32.86 -42.47 9.60
C LYS A 6 -32.24 -41.56 8.53
N PRO A 7 -32.94 -41.28 7.42
CA PRO A 7 -32.43 -40.36 6.41
C PRO A 7 -32.23 -39.00 7.07
N ARG A 8 -31.00 -38.47 6.99
CA ARG A 8 -30.69 -37.11 7.47
C ARG A 8 -31.68 -36.14 6.82
N SER A 9 -32.38 -35.37 7.66
CA SER A 9 -33.35 -34.39 7.17
C SER A 9 -32.62 -33.37 6.30
N LEU A 10 -33.23 -32.91 5.21
CA LEU A 10 -32.71 -31.79 4.42
C LEU A 10 -32.43 -30.58 5.32
N PHE A 11 -33.24 -30.39 6.37
CA PHE A 11 -33.02 -29.35 7.35
C PHE A 11 -31.70 -29.50 8.13
N ASP A 12 -31.31 -30.72 8.49
CA ASP A 12 -30.04 -30.98 9.18
C ASP A 12 -28.84 -30.76 8.26
N VAL A 13 -29.00 -31.03 6.95
CA VAL A 13 -27.98 -30.75 5.94
C VAL A 13 -27.81 -29.25 5.75
N PHE A 14 -28.90 -28.48 5.66
CA PHE A 14 -28.84 -27.03 5.54
C PHE A 14 -28.34 -26.36 6.82
N ALA A 15 -28.77 -26.83 8.01
CA ALA A 15 -28.30 -26.32 9.29
C ALA A 15 -26.81 -26.59 9.51
N ALA A 16 -26.28 -27.75 9.08
CA ALA A 16 -24.85 -28.04 9.13
C ALA A 16 -24.02 -27.22 8.10
N SER A 17 -24.68 -26.62 7.10
CA SER A 17 -24.04 -25.74 6.11
C SER A 17 -24.18 -24.26 6.43
N GLN A 18 -24.88 -23.90 7.52
CA GLN A 18 -24.99 -22.51 7.94
C GLN A 18 -23.65 -22.02 8.50
N GLU A 19 -23.19 -20.89 7.97
CA GLU A 19 -22.01 -20.19 8.45
C GLU A 19 -22.20 -19.82 9.93
N THR A 20 -21.30 -20.29 10.79
CA THR A 20 -21.35 -19.92 12.21
C THR A 20 -20.72 -18.53 12.43
N PHE A 21 -20.98 -17.92 13.59
CA PHE A 21 -20.33 -16.67 13.96
C PHE A 21 -18.80 -16.81 14.02
N GLU A 22 -18.29 -17.97 14.44
CA GLU A 22 -16.86 -18.27 14.43
C GLU A 22 -16.32 -18.41 13.01
N ASP A 23 -17.06 -19.05 12.09
CA ASP A 23 -16.69 -19.13 10.67
C ASP A 23 -16.71 -17.75 10.00
N ALA A 24 -17.70 -16.91 10.31
CA ALA A 24 -17.79 -15.55 9.80
C ALA A 24 -16.66 -14.67 10.35
N LYS A 25 -16.32 -14.79 11.64
CA LYS A 25 -15.19 -14.08 12.26
C LYS A 25 -13.86 -14.55 11.70
N LYS A 26 -13.69 -15.87 11.52
CA LYS A 26 -12.51 -16.47 10.90
C LYS A 26 -12.35 -16.01 9.46
N LYS A 27 -13.40 -16.08 8.64
CA LYS A 27 -13.42 -15.62 7.26
C LYS A 27 -13.16 -14.11 7.13
N SER A 28 -13.77 -13.29 7.99
CA SER A 28 -13.50 -11.85 8.06
C SER A 28 -12.06 -11.53 8.47
N SER A 29 -11.51 -12.29 9.43
CA SER A 29 -10.11 -12.17 9.84
C SER A 29 -9.15 -12.66 8.75
N GLU A 30 -9.47 -13.72 8.03
CA GLU A 30 -8.70 -14.27 6.91
C GLU A 30 -8.74 -13.36 5.69
N GLU A 31 -9.85 -12.66 5.44
CA GLU A 31 -9.96 -11.66 4.37
C GLU A 31 -9.21 -10.37 4.69
N SER A 32 -9.13 -9.96 5.97
CA SER A 32 -8.40 -8.76 6.40
C SER A 32 -6.90 -8.99 6.66
N SER A 33 -6.49 -10.18 7.09
CA SER A 33 -5.08 -10.55 7.43
C SER A 33 -4.20 -10.91 6.25
N LYS A 34 -4.75 -11.07 5.04
CA LYS A 34 -3.97 -11.47 3.85
C LYS A 34 -3.01 -10.40 3.33
N ARG A 35 -3.09 -9.16 3.79
CA ARG A 35 -2.23 -8.09 3.25
C ARG A 35 -0.89 -8.06 3.97
N ALA A 36 0.19 -8.30 3.23
CA ALA A 36 1.54 -8.14 3.75
C ALA A 36 1.81 -6.66 4.08
N SER A 37 2.39 -6.39 5.23
CA SER A 37 2.86 -5.05 5.58
C SER A 37 4.13 -4.71 4.78
N PHE A 38 4.38 -3.42 4.57
CA PHE A 38 5.61 -2.96 3.90
C PHE A 38 6.71 -2.72 4.93
N PHE A 39 7.90 -3.26 4.68
CA PHE A 39 9.06 -3.00 5.51
C PHE A 39 9.54 -1.55 5.31
N ARG A 40 9.82 -0.84 6.41
CA ARG A 40 10.22 0.58 6.42
C ARG A 40 11.53 0.77 7.16
N VAL A 41 12.51 1.37 6.50
CA VAL A 41 13.79 1.72 7.12
C VAL A 41 13.75 3.16 7.62
N ALA A 42 13.31 3.34 8.88
CA ALA A 42 13.08 4.67 9.45
C ALA A 42 14.34 5.32 10.03
N LYS A 43 15.20 4.52 10.69
CA LYS A 43 16.36 5.01 11.44
C LYS A 43 17.68 4.60 10.77
N ASP A 44 18.76 5.30 11.09
CA ASP A 44 20.09 4.89 10.64
C ASP A 44 20.50 3.62 11.38
N GLY A 45 21.08 2.68 10.66
CA GLY A 45 21.37 1.36 11.22
C GLY A 45 21.62 0.31 10.15
N THR A 46 21.92 -0.89 10.62
CA THR A 46 22.03 -2.10 9.81
C THR A 46 20.82 -2.97 10.11
N TYR A 47 20.11 -3.37 9.07
CA TYR A 47 18.87 -4.14 9.14
C TYR A 47 19.12 -5.50 8.48
N PRO A 48 19.40 -6.56 9.26
CA PRO A 48 19.54 -7.91 8.76
C PRO A 48 18.16 -8.46 8.38
N MET A 49 18.06 -9.05 7.20
CA MET A 49 16.81 -9.60 6.71
C MET A 49 17.02 -10.85 5.89
N ARG A 50 15.98 -11.68 5.93
CA ARG A 50 15.89 -12.88 5.13
C ARG A 50 15.02 -12.64 3.91
N ILE A 51 15.61 -12.64 2.72
CA ILE A 51 14.86 -12.59 1.46
C ILE A 51 14.27 -13.97 1.17
N LEU A 52 12.98 -14.00 0.87
CA LEU A 52 12.23 -15.24 0.61
C LEU A 52 12.17 -15.56 -0.89
N PRO A 53 12.17 -16.85 -1.29
CA PRO A 53 11.93 -17.24 -2.68
C PRO A 53 10.49 -16.93 -3.10
N LEU A 54 10.24 -16.90 -4.41
CA LEU A 54 8.86 -16.85 -4.90
C LEU A 54 8.13 -18.17 -4.60
N ALA A 55 6.98 -18.05 -3.92
CA ALA A 55 6.13 -19.17 -3.55
C ALA A 55 5.45 -19.78 -4.80
N PRO A 56 5.46 -21.11 -4.98
CA PRO A 56 4.73 -21.77 -6.06
C PRO A 56 3.21 -21.58 -5.91
N VAL A 57 2.48 -21.67 -7.01
CA VAL A 57 1.01 -21.58 -7.01
C VAL A 57 0.43 -22.99 -7.05
N GLN A 58 -0.58 -23.28 -6.24
CA GLN A 58 -1.32 -24.54 -6.30
C GLN A 58 -2.57 -24.37 -7.19
N ASP A 59 -2.85 -25.38 -8.02
CA ASP A 59 -4.13 -25.47 -8.70
C ASP A 59 -5.24 -25.96 -7.74
N LYS A 60 -6.48 -26.03 -8.24
CA LYS A 60 -7.65 -26.49 -7.46
C LYS A 60 -7.54 -27.95 -6.99
N ASP A 61 -6.67 -28.73 -7.63
CA ASP A 61 -6.43 -30.14 -7.34
C ASP A 61 -5.23 -30.33 -6.39
N GLY A 62 -4.61 -29.23 -5.93
CA GLY A 62 -3.47 -29.23 -5.01
C GLY A 62 -2.11 -29.45 -5.70
N ASN A 63 -2.05 -29.48 -7.03
CA ASN A 63 -0.79 -29.60 -7.76
C ASN A 63 -0.10 -28.25 -7.87
N PHE A 64 1.22 -28.23 -7.67
CA PHE A 64 2.00 -27.02 -7.86
C PHE A 64 2.24 -26.73 -9.34
N LEU A 65 1.81 -25.55 -9.78
CA LEU A 65 2.01 -25.03 -11.12
C LEU A 65 3.44 -24.52 -11.32
N PRO A 66 3.99 -24.61 -12.54
CA PRO A 66 5.25 -23.98 -12.87
C PRO A 66 5.17 -22.46 -12.66
N LEU A 67 6.15 -21.92 -11.93
CA LEU A 67 6.26 -20.47 -11.74
C LEU A 67 6.51 -19.76 -13.07
N GLU A 68 5.70 -18.75 -13.39
CA GLU A 68 5.94 -17.85 -14.55
C GLU A 68 7.30 -17.15 -14.44
N ARG A 69 7.75 -16.87 -13.20
CA ARG A 69 9.03 -16.23 -12.89
C ARG A 69 9.78 -17.00 -11.81
N LYS A 70 11.05 -17.33 -12.07
CA LYS A 70 11.98 -17.84 -11.04
C LYS A 70 12.71 -16.68 -10.38
N GLY A 71 12.94 -16.78 -9.08
CA GLY A 71 13.69 -15.77 -8.32
C GLY A 71 13.05 -15.50 -6.98
N TYR A 72 13.11 -14.24 -6.56
CA TYR A 72 12.60 -13.74 -5.29
C TYR A 72 11.88 -12.39 -5.41
N GLU A 73 11.82 -11.80 -6.61
CA GLU A 73 11.34 -10.43 -6.79
C GLU A 73 10.43 -10.29 -8.02
N TYR A 74 9.59 -9.25 -7.96
CA TYR A 74 8.82 -8.75 -9.10
C TYR A 74 9.14 -7.28 -9.41
N PRO A 75 9.14 -6.90 -10.70
CA PRO A 75 9.11 -5.50 -11.11
C PRO A 75 7.94 -4.75 -10.47
N LEU A 76 8.09 -3.44 -10.31
CA LEU A 76 6.97 -2.53 -10.14
C LEU A 76 7.32 -1.24 -10.87
N ARG A 77 6.48 -0.82 -11.83
CA ARG A 77 6.46 0.58 -12.27
C ARG A 77 5.33 1.26 -11.54
N SER A 78 5.67 2.30 -10.81
CA SER A 78 4.72 3.04 -9.99
C SER A 78 4.99 4.53 -10.07
N LEU A 79 3.98 5.33 -9.84
CA LEU A 79 4.06 6.78 -9.85
C LEU A 79 3.26 7.32 -8.67
N MET A 80 3.83 8.27 -7.94
CA MET A 80 3.13 9.00 -6.89
C MET A 80 2.49 10.24 -7.51
N LEU A 81 1.16 10.27 -7.56
CA LEU A 81 0.36 11.38 -8.03
C LEU A 81 0.19 12.38 -6.89
N LYS A 82 0.52 13.63 -7.16
CA LYS A 82 0.32 14.76 -6.25
C LYS A 82 -0.90 15.54 -6.73
N ILE A 83 -2.06 15.26 -6.17
CA ILE A 83 -3.34 15.83 -6.60
C ILE A 83 -3.68 16.99 -5.68
N GLU A 84 -3.86 18.18 -6.24
CA GLU A 84 -4.20 19.39 -5.48
C GLU A 84 -5.71 19.54 -5.37
N ASP A 85 -6.24 19.76 -4.18
CA ASP A 85 -7.65 20.10 -3.97
C ASP A 85 -7.78 21.62 -3.83
N PRO A 86 -8.27 22.32 -4.87
CA PRO A 86 -8.41 23.77 -4.84
C PRO A 86 -9.52 24.24 -3.88
N LYS A 87 -10.42 23.35 -3.44
CA LYS A 87 -11.54 23.70 -2.56
C LYS A 87 -11.15 23.68 -1.09
N LYS A 88 -10.13 22.90 -0.74
CA LYS A 88 -9.63 22.76 0.63
C LYS A 88 -8.28 23.44 0.75
N MET A 89 -8.18 24.44 1.60
CA MET A 89 -6.92 25.17 1.82
C MET A 89 -6.27 24.74 3.14
N VAL A 90 -5.01 24.31 3.08
CA VAL A 90 -4.17 24.02 4.26
C VAL A 90 -3.02 25.03 4.26
N LYS A 91 -2.91 25.83 5.33
CA LYS A 91 -1.89 26.88 5.47
C LYS A 91 -1.81 27.82 4.25
N GLY A 92 -2.96 28.15 3.65
CA GLY A 92 -3.08 29.05 2.50
C GLY A 92 -2.70 28.46 1.13
N LYS A 93 -2.44 27.15 1.05
CA LYS A 93 -2.21 26.42 -0.21
C LYS A 93 -3.28 25.33 -0.39
N PRO A 94 -3.58 24.92 -1.63
CA PRO A 94 -4.46 23.78 -1.89
C PRO A 94 -4.01 22.54 -1.11
N ALA A 95 -4.95 21.82 -0.52
CA ALA A 95 -4.67 20.57 0.17
C ALA A 95 -4.15 19.56 -0.85
N ILE A 96 -3.17 18.74 -0.46
CA ILE A 96 -2.55 17.79 -1.37
C ILE A 96 -2.95 16.37 -0.96
N THR A 97 -3.49 15.62 -1.91
CA THR A 97 -3.74 14.19 -1.78
C THR A 97 -2.69 13.43 -2.57
N TYR A 98 -2.00 12.51 -1.90
CA TYR A 98 -1.01 11.65 -2.55
C TYR A 98 -1.63 10.29 -2.86
N VAL A 99 -1.58 9.89 -4.14
CA VAL A 99 -2.05 8.58 -4.58
C VAL A 99 -0.92 7.86 -5.31
N THR A 100 -0.55 6.68 -4.86
CA THR A 100 0.43 5.85 -5.60
C THR A 100 -0.31 4.92 -6.55
N VAL A 101 0.01 4.98 -7.83
CA VAL A 101 -0.55 4.11 -8.87
C VAL A 101 0.53 3.21 -9.45
N CYS A 102 0.18 1.99 -9.84
CA CYS A 102 1.05 1.13 -10.65
C CYS A 102 0.71 1.26 -12.13
N ASN A 103 1.65 0.94 -13.02
CA ASN A 103 1.36 0.86 -14.45
C ASN A 103 0.34 -0.25 -14.71
N ALA A 104 -0.77 0.10 -15.37
CA ALA A 104 -1.93 -0.73 -15.62
C ALA A 104 -1.59 -2.00 -16.41
N LYS A 105 -0.52 -2.00 -17.21
CA LYS A 105 -0.06 -3.22 -17.92
C LYS A 105 0.34 -4.36 -17.00
N TYR A 106 0.74 -4.06 -15.76
CA TYR A 106 1.02 -5.10 -14.78
C TYR A 106 -0.24 -5.66 -14.14
N ALA A 107 -1.31 -4.87 -14.07
CA ALA A 107 -2.59 -5.29 -13.52
C ALA A 107 -3.45 -6.03 -14.56
N PHE A 108 -3.43 -5.56 -15.80
CA PHE A 108 -4.25 -6.08 -16.89
C PHE A 108 -3.37 -6.58 -18.03
N LYS A 109 -3.40 -7.90 -18.28
CA LYS A 109 -2.61 -8.52 -19.36
C LYS A 109 -3.10 -8.14 -20.77
N GLU A 110 -4.33 -7.67 -20.89
CA GLU A 110 -5.03 -7.42 -22.18
C GLU A 110 -4.99 -5.95 -22.63
N ILE A 111 -4.28 -5.08 -21.92
CA ILE A 111 -4.21 -3.66 -22.26
C ILE A 111 -3.01 -3.34 -23.17
N GLU A 112 -3.23 -2.51 -24.19
CA GLU A 112 -2.20 -2.14 -25.17
C GLU A 112 -1.23 -1.09 -24.63
N ALA A 113 -1.76 -0.10 -23.90
CA ALA A 113 -1.01 1.04 -23.37
C ALA A 113 -1.57 1.46 -22.01
N ASP A 114 -0.70 2.00 -21.15
CA ASP A 114 -1.13 2.65 -19.92
C ASP A 114 -1.66 4.06 -20.23
N LEU A 115 -2.57 4.57 -19.41
CA LEU A 115 -3.14 5.92 -19.55
C LEU A 115 -2.07 7.03 -19.48
N ILE A 116 -1.12 6.94 -18.55
CA ILE A 116 -0.05 7.93 -18.40
C ILE A 116 0.91 7.87 -19.60
N ASP A 117 1.25 6.67 -20.07
CA ASP A 117 2.09 6.50 -21.25
C ASP A 117 1.40 7.07 -22.50
N THR A 118 0.10 6.80 -22.65
CA THR A 118 -0.75 7.35 -23.73
C THR A 118 -0.79 8.87 -23.67
N TYR A 119 -1.05 9.44 -22.49
CA TYR A 119 -1.09 10.88 -22.28
C TYR A 119 0.24 11.55 -22.65
N VAL A 120 1.38 11.04 -22.16
CA VAL A 120 2.70 11.61 -22.46
C VAL A 120 2.99 11.56 -23.96
N ASN A 121 2.69 10.44 -24.62
CA ASN A 121 2.92 10.30 -26.06
C ASN A 121 2.04 11.28 -26.85
N THR A 122 0.73 11.33 -26.56
CA THR A 122 -0.20 12.25 -27.22
C THR A 122 0.16 13.71 -26.98
N ALA A 123 0.55 14.08 -25.76
CA ALA A 123 1.05 15.42 -25.45
C ALA A 123 2.29 15.78 -26.27
N CYS A 124 3.27 14.88 -26.34
CA CYS A 124 4.49 15.11 -27.11
C CYS A 124 4.29 15.12 -28.63
N GLU A 125 3.22 14.51 -29.13
CA GLU A 125 2.85 14.55 -30.55
C GLU A 125 2.12 15.85 -30.90
N LEU A 126 1.16 16.28 -30.08
CA LEU A 126 0.36 17.49 -30.31
C LEU A 126 1.17 18.76 -30.09
N TYR A 127 2.04 18.76 -29.07
CA TYR A 127 2.86 19.90 -28.69
C TYR A 127 4.34 19.64 -28.98
N ALA A 128 4.63 19.01 -30.11
CA ALA A 128 5.99 18.65 -30.52
C ALA A 128 6.94 19.85 -30.64
N ASP A 129 6.40 21.03 -30.93
CA ASP A 129 7.15 22.29 -31.00
C ASP A 129 7.56 22.83 -29.62
N ASP A 130 6.90 22.40 -28.53
CA ASP A 130 7.28 22.74 -27.16
C ASP A 130 8.18 21.65 -26.56
N GLU A 131 9.47 21.74 -26.89
CA GLU A 131 10.50 20.85 -26.35
C GLU A 131 10.58 20.90 -24.81
N LYS A 132 10.24 22.05 -24.19
CA LYS A 132 10.32 22.20 -22.73
C LYS A 132 9.21 21.41 -22.04
N LEU A 133 7.98 21.51 -22.55
CA LEU A 133 6.85 20.72 -22.08
C LEU A 133 7.12 19.22 -22.23
N CYS A 134 7.53 18.80 -23.43
CA CYS A 134 7.83 17.39 -23.70
C CYS A 134 8.93 16.84 -22.79
N LYS A 135 9.98 17.63 -22.58
CA LYS A 135 11.04 17.28 -21.63
C LYS A 135 10.49 17.16 -20.22
N LYS A 136 9.68 18.13 -19.77
CA LYS A 136 9.09 18.17 -18.42
C LYS A 136 8.23 16.93 -18.14
N LEU A 137 7.35 16.56 -19.06
CA LEU A 137 6.49 15.38 -18.92
C LEU A 137 7.29 14.08 -18.85
N ARG A 138 8.47 14.01 -19.49
CA ARG A 138 9.36 12.83 -19.47
C ARG A 138 10.32 12.80 -18.28
N GLU A 139 10.32 13.81 -17.43
CA GLU A 139 11.10 13.80 -16.18
C GLU A 139 10.42 12.94 -15.10
N GLY A 140 11.14 12.69 -14.00
CA GLY A 140 10.62 11.92 -12.87
C GLY A 140 9.55 12.64 -12.05
N SER A 141 8.81 11.87 -11.26
CA SER A 141 7.78 12.37 -10.33
C SER A 141 8.27 13.50 -9.42
N PHE A 142 9.51 13.44 -8.94
CA PHE A 142 10.10 14.45 -8.06
C PHE A 142 10.18 15.85 -8.68
N SER A 143 10.39 15.95 -10.00
CA SER A 143 10.34 17.23 -10.69
C SER A 143 8.95 17.55 -11.24
N GLY A 144 7.93 16.74 -10.93
CA GLY A 144 6.56 16.89 -11.45
C GLY A 144 6.38 16.37 -12.87
N GLY A 145 7.25 15.47 -13.34
CA GLY A 145 7.06 14.73 -14.59
C GLY A 145 6.31 13.40 -14.38
N LEU A 146 6.03 12.71 -15.50
CA LEU A 146 5.20 11.50 -15.57
C LEU A 146 6.00 10.22 -15.77
N LYS A 147 7.33 10.27 -15.67
CA LYS A 147 8.16 9.09 -15.81
C LYS A 147 7.96 8.14 -14.62
N TRP A 148 7.61 6.91 -14.94
CA TRP A 148 7.48 5.81 -13.99
C TRP A 148 8.74 5.58 -13.14
N ASP A 149 8.54 5.45 -11.82
CA ASP A 149 9.56 4.94 -10.92
C ASP A 149 9.66 3.42 -11.08
N SER A 150 10.87 2.92 -11.32
CA SER A 150 11.16 1.49 -11.38
C SER A 150 11.61 1.00 -10.01
N ARG A 151 10.83 0.08 -9.45
CA ARG A 151 11.08 -0.58 -8.16
C ARG A 151 11.12 -2.09 -8.34
N ARG A 152 11.79 -2.79 -7.43
CA ARG A 152 11.70 -4.26 -7.27
C ARG A 152 11.11 -4.56 -5.91
N CYS A 153 10.08 -5.40 -5.89
CA CYS A 153 9.43 -5.83 -4.66
C CYS A 153 9.82 -7.28 -4.38
N MET A 154 10.00 -7.63 -3.11
CA MET A 154 10.24 -9.01 -2.66
C MET A 154 9.68 -9.23 -1.27
N TYR A 155 9.38 -10.48 -0.94
CA TYR A 155 9.04 -10.85 0.44
C TYR A 155 10.30 -11.03 1.28
N ILE A 156 10.26 -10.50 2.50
CA ILE A 156 11.33 -10.59 3.48
C ILE A 156 10.79 -10.96 4.86
N ILE A 157 11.68 -11.42 5.72
CA ILE A 157 11.50 -11.46 7.18
C ILE A 157 12.59 -10.57 7.77
N ASP A 158 12.21 -9.64 8.64
CA ASP A 158 13.15 -8.89 9.46
C ASP A 158 13.76 -9.84 10.51
N LEU A 159 15.08 -10.01 10.49
CA LEU A 159 15.75 -10.92 11.41
C LEU A 159 15.89 -10.31 12.81
N ASP A 160 15.80 -8.99 12.95
CA ASP A 160 15.76 -8.33 14.26
C ASP A 160 14.35 -8.38 14.87
N ASN A 161 13.31 -8.41 14.03
CA ASN A 161 11.90 -8.40 14.44
C ASN A 161 11.07 -9.52 13.76
N PRO A 162 11.40 -10.81 13.97
CA PRO A 162 10.73 -11.91 13.27
C PRO A 162 9.23 -12.05 13.62
N GLY A 163 8.79 -11.43 14.72
CA GLY A 163 7.39 -11.37 15.13
C GLY A 163 6.49 -10.58 14.18
N ASP A 164 7.07 -9.67 13.38
CA ASP A 164 6.34 -8.87 12.38
C ASP A 164 5.90 -9.70 11.16
N GLY A 165 6.40 -10.94 11.05
CA GLY A 165 6.04 -11.88 10.01
C GLY A 165 6.64 -11.53 8.65
N ILE A 166 5.95 -11.95 7.58
CA ILE A 166 6.40 -11.76 6.20
C ILE A 166 5.99 -10.37 5.72
N GLN A 167 6.96 -9.57 5.31
CA GLN A 167 6.77 -8.19 4.87
C GLN A 167 7.22 -8.01 3.42
N ILE A 168 6.74 -6.95 2.76
CA ILE A 168 7.20 -6.56 1.42
C ILE A 168 8.30 -5.52 1.54
N LEU A 169 9.48 -5.85 1.02
CA LEU A 169 10.56 -4.90 0.78
C LEU A 169 10.42 -4.31 -0.63
N GLN A 170 10.38 -2.99 -0.73
CA GLN A 170 10.46 -2.27 -2.00
C GLN A 170 11.82 -1.59 -2.14
N LEU A 171 12.57 -1.97 -3.17
CA LEU A 171 13.84 -1.34 -3.52
C LEU A 171 13.67 -0.50 -4.78
N SER A 172 14.27 0.69 -4.80
CA SER A 172 14.47 1.41 -6.05
C SER A 172 15.36 0.59 -7.00
N TYR A 173 15.30 0.87 -8.30
CA TYR A 173 16.13 0.14 -9.25
C TYR A 173 17.64 0.24 -8.96
N SER A 174 18.12 1.38 -8.45
CA SER A 174 19.54 1.54 -8.08
C SER A 174 19.91 0.69 -6.86
N GLN A 175 19.05 0.68 -5.83
CA GLN A 175 19.22 -0.16 -4.64
C GLN A 175 19.22 -1.65 -5.00
N TYR A 176 18.23 -2.08 -5.79
CA TYR A 176 18.15 -3.45 -6.30
C TYR A 176 19.40 -3.83 -7.11
N LYS A 177 19.91 -2.91 -7.94
CA LYS A 177 21.10 -3.17 -8.74
C LYS A 177 22.35 -3.39 -7.85
N ASP A 178 22.53 -2.61 -6.79
CA ASP A 178 23.64 -2.84 -5.83
C ASP A 178 23.52 -4.23 -5.16
N LEU A 179 22.32 -4.60 -4.71
CA LEU A 179 22.04 -5.93 -4.17
C LEU A 179 22.34 -7.05 -5.20
N GLU A 180 21.87 -6.90 -6.44
CA GLU A 180 22.09 -7.86 -7.52
C GLU A 180 23.57 -8.04 -7.85
N GLU A 181 24.33 -6.95 -7.94
CA GLU A 181 25.76 -7.00 -8.25
C GLU A 181 26.53 -7.76 -7.16
N ARG A 182 26.18 -7.53 -5.88
CA ARG A 182 26.75 -8.25 -4.74
C ARG A 182 26.36 -9.73 -4.75
N LYS A 183 25.08 -10.03 -4.98
CA LYS A 183 24.56 -11.39 -5.11
C LYS A 183 25.29 -12.14 -6.22
N LEU A 184 25.37 -11.58 -7.42
CA LEU A 184 26.02 -12.22 -8.57
C LEU A 184 27.52 -12.41 -8.34
N SER A 185 28.20 -11.44 -7.73
CA SER A 185 29.61 -11.56 -7.36
C SER A 185 29.86 -12.71 -6.37
N LEU A 186 29.03 -12.82 -5.33
CA LEU A 186 29.08 -13.93 -4.37
C LEU A 186 28.74 -15.25 -5.05
N TRP A 187 27.66 -15.31 -5.81
CA TRP A 187 27.17 -16.53 -6.44
C TRP A 187 28.18 -17.08 -7.46
N ALA A 188 28.84 -16.21 -8.21
CA ALA A 188 29.93 -16.58 -9.11
C ALA A 188 31.10 -17.22 -8.35
N LYS A 189 31.45 -16.72 -7.16
CA LYS A 189 32.51 -17.32 -6.31
C LYS A 189 32.10 -18.70 -5.80
N LEU A 190 30.86 -18.86 -5.32
CA LEU A 190 30.33 -20.14 -4.83
C LEU A 190 30.26 -21.20 -5.95
N ASN A 191 30.00 -20.78 -7.19
CA ASN A 191 29.88 -21.67 -8.34
C ASN A 191 31.20 -21.99 -9.06
N LYS A 192 32.36 -21.44 -8.63
CA LYS A 192 33.65 -21.65 -9.32
C LYS A 192 34.05 -23.12 -9.52
N ASN A 193 33.52 -24.03 -8.71
CA ASN A 193 33.83 -25.47 -8.76
C ASN A 193 32.71 -26.33 -9.35
N GLY A 194 31.76 -25.74 -10.10
CA GLY A 194 30.69 -26.50 -10.76
C GLY A 194 29.63 -27.07 -9.82
N LYS A 195 29.54 -26.55 -8.59
CA LYS A 195 28.65 -27.04 -7.53
C LYS A 195 27.16 -26.73 -7.74
N ASN A 196 26.77 -26.07 -8.83
CA ASN A 196 25.41 -25.65 -9.15
C ASN A 196 24.64 -25.15 -7.91
N VAL A 197 25.27 -24.26 -7.16
CA VAL A 197 24.79 -23.78 -5.87
C VAL A 197 23.51 -22.98 -6.12
N PRO A 198 22.46 -23.15 -5.30
CA PRO A 198 21.23 -22.35 -5.42
C PRO A 198 21.48 -20.87 -5.09
N CYS A 199 20.46 -20.02 -5.27
CA CYS A 199 20.56 -18.57 -5.07
C CYS A 199 21.08 -18.25 -3.64
N PRO A 200 22.15 -17.47 -3.47
CA PRO A 200 22.81 -17.30 -2.18
C PRO A 200 22.10 -16.33 -1.23
N ILE A 201 20.96 -15.74 -1.62
CA ILE A 201 20.20 -14.82 -0.76
C ILE A 201 18.72 -15.20 -0.62
N SER A 202 18.22 -16.13 -1.44
CA SER A 202 16.80 -16.48 -1.47
C SER A 202 16.54 -17.98 -1.56
N SER A 203 17.57 -18.83 -1.60
CA SER A 203 17.38 -20.28 -1.48
C SER A 203 16.80 -20.65 -0.13
N ILE A 204 16.21 -21.83 -0.01
CA ILE A 204 15.53 -22.28 1.22
C ILE A 204 16.56 -22.62 2.31
N ASP A 205 17.68 -23.24 1.95
CA ASP A 205 18.64 -23.86 2.87
C ASP A 205 20.06 -23.33 2.80
N SER A 206 20.37 -22.50 1.78
CA SER A 206 21.76 -22.13 1.44
C SER A 206 21.91 -20.62 1.25
N ALA A 207 20.98 -19.84 1.79
CA ALA A 207 20.98 -18.40 1.66
C ALA A 207 21.64 -17.75 2.86
N TYR A 208 22.32 -16.65 2.59
CA TYR A 208 22.91 -15.77 3.59
C TYR A 208 21.94 -14.62 3.87
N PRO A 209 21.85 -14.16 5.13
CA PRO A 209 21.18 -12.92 5.47
C PRO A 209 21.68 -11.75 4.61
N VAL A 210 20.75 -10.89 4.22
CA VAL A 210 21.06 -9.62 3.55
C VAL A 210 20.96 -8.52 4.58
N GLU A 211 21.94 -7.63 4.61
CA GLU A 211 21.94 -6.47 5.50
C GLU A 211 21.69 -5.21 4.68
N ILE A 212 20.64 -4.46 5.03
CA ILE A 212 20.46 -3.11 4.51
C ILE A 212 21.07 -2.14 5.51
N ILE A 213 22.05 -1.36 5.06
CA ILE A 213 22.71 -0.35 5.87
C ILE A 213 22.19 1.02 5.41
N ARG A 214 21.43 1.70 6.28
CA ARG A 214 21.00 3.08 6.08
C ARG A 214 21.89 4.02 6.87
N LYS A 215 22.35 5.09 6.21
CA LYS A 215 23.12 6.18 6.83
C LYS A 215 22.60 7.51 6.33
N THR A 216 22.67 8.53 7.16
CA THR A 216 22.39 9.90 6.74
C THR A 216 23.70 10.59 6.39
N GLU A 217 23.92 10.88 5.10
CA GLU A 217 25.07 11.62 4.60
C GLU A 217 24.60 12.92 3.95
N ASN A 218 25.14 14.07 4.38
CA ASN A 218 24.74 15.40 3.87
C ASN A 218 23.23 15.65 3.94
N ASN A 219 22.59 15.30 5.06
CA ASN A 219 21.13 15.37 5.26
C ASN A 219 20.30 14.56 4.25
N LYS A 220 20.90 13.56 3.59
CA LYS A 220 20.21 12.65 2.69
C LYS A 220 20.41 11.19 3.13
N PRO A 221 19.36 10.38 3.16
CA PRO A 221 19.51 8.96 3.44
C PRO A 221 20.23 8.27 2.28
N SER A 222 21.32 7.57 2.59
CA SER A 222 22.04 6.68 1.70
C SER A 222 21.82 5.23 2.14
N TYR A 223 21.79 4.32 1.16
CA TYR A 223 21.54 2.91 1.38
C TYR A 223 22.66 2.10 0.73
N SER A 224 23.15 1.09 1.45
CA SER A 224 24.09 0.11 0.92
C SER A 224 23.71 -1.28 1.38
N PHE A 225 24.08 -2.28 0.60
CA PHE A 225 23.69 -3.68 0.86
C PHE A 225 24.92 -4.49 1.27
N ASN A 226 24.79 -5.40 2.22
CA ASN A 226 25.78 -6.42 2.48
C ASN A 226 25.12 -7.81 2.48
N ILE A 227 25.92 -8.85 2.26
CA ILE A 227 25.47 -10.24 2.38
C ILE A 227 26.34 -10.86 3.46
N ASP A 228 25.74 -11.21 4.60
CA ASP A 228 26.48 -11.74 5.74
C ASP A 228 26.89 -13.19 5.47
N THR A 229 28.09 -13.35 4.92
CA THR A 229 28.69 -14.67 4.71
C THR A 229 29.40 -15.24 5.93
N LEU A 230 29.53 -14.47 7.02
CA LEU A 230 30.22 -14.86 8.24
C LEU A 230 29.26 -15.49 9.26
N GLY A 231 28.01 -15.00 9.34
CA GLY A 231 26.96 -15.54 10.21
C GLY A 231 26.47 -16.94 9.83
N GLY A 232 26.76 -17.41 8.61
CA GLY A 232 26.35 -18.73 8.12
C GLY A 232 25.08 -18.67 7.26
N HIS A 233 24.50 -19.84 7.00
CA HIS A 233 23.26 -19.95 6.23
C HIS A 233 22.05 -19.76 7.14
N ASP A 234 21.10 -18.95 6.70
CA ASP A 234 19.80 -18.80 7.33
C ASP A 234 18.80 -19.76 6.64
N VAL A 235 18.51 -20.87 7.29
CA VAL A 235 17.65 -21.94 6.75
C VAL A 235 16.20 -21.64 7.09
N LEU A 236 15.33 -21.64 6.08
CA LEU A 236 13.88 -21.47 6.31
C LEU A 236 13.30 -22.74 6.91
N GLU A 237 12.59 -22.57 8.02
CA GLU A 237 11.81 -23.62 8.66
C GLU A 237 10.53 -23.94 7.86
N GLU A 238 10.01 -25.16 8.01
CA GLU A 238 8.79 -25.61 7.32
C GLU A 238 7.58 -24.72 7.64
N GLU A 239 7.48 -24.23 8.88
CA GLU A 239 6.44 -23.29 9.31
C GLU A 239 6.50 -21.95 8.55
N VAL A 240 7.71 -21.46 8.23
CA VAL A 240 7.90 -20.24 7.44
C VAL A 240 7.50 -20.48 5.99
N LEU A 241 7.85 -21.66 5.43
CA LEU A 241 7.45 -22.03 4.07
C LEU A 241 5.93 -22.18 3.95
N GLN A 242 5.27 -22.75 4.96
CA GLN A 242 3.81 -22.83 4.99
C GLN A 242 3.19 -21.42 5.04
N ARG A 243 3.68 -20.54 5.92
CA ARG A 243 3.24 -19.14 5.94
C ARG A 243 3.42 -18.45 4.59
N LEU A 244 4.56 -18.65 3.94
CA LEU A 244 4.85 -18.08 2.62
C LEU A 244 3.92 -18.64 1.51
N LEU A 245 3.49 -19.90 1.61
CA LEU A 245 2.49 -20.48 0.71
C LEU A 245 1.11 -19.84 0.91
N ASP A 246 0.76 -19.51 2.15
CA ASP A 246 -0.53 -18.93 2.54
C ASP A 246 -0.59 -17.41 2.26
N MET A 247 0.57 -16.74 2.13
CA MET A 247 0.62 -15.34 1.68
C MET A 247 0.07 -15.19 0.26
N PRO A 248 -0.68 -14.10 -0.04
CA PRO A 248 -1.01 -13.79 -1.42
C PRO A 248 0.24 -13.69 -2.29
N ARG A 249 0.09 -13.97 -3.59
CA ARG A 249 1.26 -13.90 -4.45
C ARG A 249 1.65 -12.45 -4.64
N LEU A 250 2.96 -12.18 -4.68
CA LEU A 250 3.48 -10.82 -4.70
C LEU A 250 2.83 -9.93 -5.80
N PRO A 251 2.62 -10.40 -7.05
CA PRO A 251 1.89 -9.64 -8.07
C PRO A 251 0.49 -9.19 -7.66
N GLU A 252 -0.25 -10.02 -6.94
CA GLU A 252 -1.61 -9.72 -6.48
C GLU A 252 -1.62 -8.58 -5.45
N GLN A 253 -0.52 -8.42 -4.72
CA GLN A 253 -0.36 -7.36 -3.72
C GLN A 253 0.13 -6.05 -4.34
N ILE A 254 1.07 -6.12 -5.30
CA ILE A 254 1.77 -4.92 -5.81
C ILE A 254 1.19 -4.35 -7.10
N TYR A 255 0.43 -5.13 -7.88
CA TYR A 255 -0.21 -4.68 -9.12
C TYR A 255 -1.70 -4.39 -8.95
N ARG A 256 -2.11 -4.06 -7.73
CA ARG A 256 -3.50 -3.68 -7.46
C ARG A 256 -3.82 -2.37 -8.19
N TYR A 257 -4.73 -2.45 -9.15
CA TYR A 257 -5.26 -1.31 -9.88
C TYR A 257 -6.79 -1.36 -9.83
N THR A 258 -7.41 -0.31 -9.30
CA THR A 258 -8.85 -0.24 -9.03
C THR A 258 -9.43 1.03 -9.64
N ARG A 259 -10.76 1.17 -9.63
CA ARG A 259 -11.47 2.38 -10.06
C ARG A 259 -10.95 3.63 -9.37
N TYR A 260 -10.69 3.56 -8.06
CA TYR A 260 -10.02 4.63 -7.32
C TYR A 260 -8.70 5.09 -7.98
N HIS A 261 -7.86 4.16 -8.43
CA HIS A 261 -6.58 4.50 -9.05
C HIS A 261 -6.77 5.17 -10.41
N LEU A 262 -7.70 4.65 -11.23
CA LEU A 262 -8.04 5.25 -12.52
C LEU A 262 -8.57 6.69 -12.34
N GLU A 263 -9.52 6.88 -11.44
CA GLU A 263 -10.13 8.19 -11.17
C GLU A 263 -9.10 9.19 -10.62
N ALA A 264 -8.21 8.75 -9.74
CA ALA A 264 -7.10 9.56 -9.26
C ALA A 264 -6.15 9.96 -10.41
N THR A 265 -5.82 9.03 -11.32
CA THR A 265 -5.00 9.33 -12.51
C THR A 265 -5.70 10.34 -13.42
N ILE A 266 -7.00 10.20 -13.67
CA ILE A 266 -7.79 11.15 -14.48
C ILE A 266 -7.77 12.54 -13.85
N ALA A 267 -8.04 12.64 -12.55
CA ALA A 267 -8.03 13.92 -11.82
C ALA A 267 -6.65 14.59 -11.91
N TYR A 268 -5.58 13.82 -11.70
CA TYR A 268 -4.22 14.32 -11.79
C TYR A 268 -3.85 14.83 -13.19
N LEU A 269 -4.15 14.04 -14.24
CA LEU A 269 -3.82 14.44 -15.62
C LEU A 269 -4.67 15.64 -16.08
N THR A 270 -5.91 15.76 -15.62
CA THR A 270 -6.74 16.95 -15.87
C THR A 270 -6.12 18.22 -15.26
N GLN A 271 -5.55 18.12 -14.05
CA GLN A 271 -4.82 19.24 -13.45
C GLN A 271 -3.53 19.56 -14.21
N LEU A 272 -2.88 18.57 -14.83
CA LEU A 272 -1.71 18.84 -15.68
C LEU A 272 -2.10 19.56 -16.96
N ASP A 273 -3.22 19.21 -17.59
CA ASP A 273 -3.81 19.92 -18.72
C ASP A 273 -4.00 21.41 -18.36
N GLU A 274 -4.69 21.70 -17.25
CA GLU A 274 -4.92 23.07 -16.77
C GLU A 274 -3.61 23.80 -16.44
N LYS A 275 -2.67 23.12 -15.79
CA LYS A 275 -1.40 23.72 -15.35
C LYS A 275 -0.49 24.11 -16.50
N PHE A 276 -0.50 23.32 -17.58
CA PHE A 276 0.34 23.57 -18.76
C PHE A 276 -0.41 24.26 -19.90
N ASP A 277 -1.71 24.58 -19.71
CA ASP A 277 -2.58 25.17 -20.73
C ASP A 277 -2.64 24.32 -22.01
N ILE A 278 -2.84 23.00 -21.82
CA ILE A 278 -2.94 22.00 -22.88
C ILE A 278 -4.24 21.19 -22.78
N GLU A 279 -4.65 20.56 -23.87
CA GLU A 279 -5.93 19.82 -23.96
C GLU A 279 -5.71 18.37 -24.42
N VAL A 280 -4.91 17.62 -23.66
CA VAL A 280 -4.54 16.24 -24.00
C VAL A 280 -5.60 15.24 -23.49
N MET A 281 -6.24 15.51 -22.36
CA MET A 281 -7.28 14.64 -21.80
C MET A 281 -8.48 14.48 -22.73
N ASN A 282 -8.80 15.51 -23.53
CA ASN A 282 -9.94 15.48 -24.47
C ASN A 282 -9.67 14.70 -25.76
N GLN A 283 -8.43 14.22 -25.96
CA GLN A 283 -8.04 13.54 -27.18
C GLN A 283 -8.63 12.14 -27.28
N GLU A 284 -9.02 11.74 -28.49
CA GLU A 284 -9.66 10.45 -28.76
C GLU A 284 -8.83 9.26 -28.27
N ALA A 285 -7.50 9.32 -28.42
CA ALA A 285 -6.60 8.27 -27.95
C ALA A 285 -6.64 8.10 -26.42
N VAL A 286 -6.68 9.20 -25.68
CA VAL A 286 -6.72 9.19 -24.21
C VAL A 286 -8.08 8.71 -23.71
N GLN A 287 -9.17 9.20 -24.29
CA GLN A 287 -10.53 8.77 -23.94
C GLN A 287 -10.75 7.27 -24.22
N LYS A 288 -10.29 6.78 -25.37
CA LYS A 288 -10.33 5.33 -25.68
C LYS A 288 -9.53 4.50 -24.68
N CYS A 289 -8.36 4.98 -24.26
CA CYS A 289 -7.55 4.29 -23.25
C CYS A 289 -8.28 4.22 -21.90
N ILE A 290 -8.90 5.32 -21.46
CA ILE A 290 -9.73 5.36 -20.25
C ILE A 290 -10.87 4.34 -20.35
N ASP A 291 -11.60 4.32 -21.46
CA ASP A 291 -12.73 3.41 -21.64
C ASP A 291 -12.28 1.95 -21.67
N GLN A 292 -11.14 1.64 -22.28
CA GLN A 292 -10.55 0.30 -22.24
C GLN A 292 -10.16 -0.11 -20.80
N ILE A 293 -9.58 0.78 -20.00
CA ILE A 293 -9.27 0.45 -18.60
C ILE A 293 -10.56 0.20 -17.83
N LYS A 294 -11.61 1.01 -18.03
CA LYS A 294 -12.90 0.83 -17.35
C LYS A 294 -13.54 -0.52 -17.62
N THR A 295 -13.40 -1.10 -18.81
CA THR A 295 -13.94 -2.44 -19.12
C THR A 295 -13.15 -3.58 -18.50
N LEU A 296 -11.88 -3.33 -18.14
CA LEU A 296 -10.98 -4.32 -17.52
C LEU A 296 -11.05 -4.30 -15.99
N LEU A 297 -11.66 -3.27 -15.39
CA LEU A 297 -11.85 -3.19 -13.95
C LEU A 297 -12.78 -4.30 -13.43
N PRO A 298 -12.53 -4.85 -12.23
CA PRO A 298 -13.43 -5.82 -11.61
C PRO A 298 -14.85 -5.25 -11.44
N ALA A 299 -15.88 -6.05 -11.74
CA ALA A 299 -17.27 -5.60 -11.70
C ALA A 299 -17.76 -5.28 -10.27
N ASP A 300 -17.15 -5.89 -9.27
CA ASP A 300 -17.39 -5.71 -7.84
C ASP A 300 -16.62 -4.53 -7.23
N ASP A 301 -15.74 -3.87 -8.00
CA ASP A 301 -14.97 -2.73 -7.53
C ASP A 301 -15.84 -1.47 -7.35
N GLN A 302 -16.13 -1.16 -6.09
CA GLN A 302 -16.86 0.05 -5.68
C GLN A 302 -15.93 1.18 -5.19
N SER A 303 -14.60 1.04 -5.37
CA SER A 303 -13.66 2.06 -4.92
C SER A 303 -13.79 3.33 -5.77
N HIS A 304 -13.86 4.48 -5.12
CA HIS A 304 -13.99 5.78 -5.79
C HIS A 304 -13.01 6.79 -5.22
N PHE A 305 -12.37 7.56 -6.10
CA PHE A 305 -11.52 8.67 -5.74
C PHE A 305 -12.33 9.96 -5.69
N THR A 306 -12.24 10.67 -4.57
CA THR A 306 -12.85 11.98 -4.37
C THR A 306 -11.80 12.96 -3.90
N LEU A 307 -11.67 14.08 -4.60
CA LEU A 307 -10.88 15.23 -4.14
C LEU A 307 -11.46 15.74 -2.81
N GLY A 308 -10.59 15.88 -1.80
CA GLY A 308 -10.93 16.36 -0.46
C GLY A 308 -10.68 15.37 0.66
N GLY A 309 -10.56 14.07 0.33
CA GLY A 309 -10.51 13.01 1.33
C GLY A 309 -11.77 13.00 2.21
N LYS A 310 -12.09 11.85 2.79
CA LYS A 310 -12.91 11.85 4.00
C LYS A 310 -12.03 12.37 5.13
N ASP A 311 -11.87 13.69 5.21
CA ASP A 311 -11.45 14.40 6.41
C ASP A 311 -11.86 15.86 6.29
N GLY A 312 -13.02 16.19 6.86
CA GLY A 312 -13.21 17.50 7.48
C GLY A 312 -13.97 18.58 6.72
N ASP A 313 -14.72 18.31 5.64
CA ASP A 313 -15.75 19.28 5.19
C ASP A 313 -16.82 18.69 4.25
N ASN A 314 -17.35 17.53 4.64
CA ASN A 314 -18.70 17.13 4.21
C ASN A 314 -19.38 16.41 5.38
N LYS A 315 -19.81 17.18 6.40
CA LYS A 315 -20.76 16.70 7.42
C LYS A 315 -22.15 16.53 6.78
N GLY A 316 -22.32 15.43 6.05
CA GLY A 316 -23.50 14.57 6.24
C GLY A 316 -22.98 13.38 7.03
N ASP A 317 -23.02 13.48 8.36
CA ASP A 317 -24.07 12.91 9.21
C ASP A 317 -24.03 11.38 9.16
N ASP A 318 -23.14 10.81 9.98
CA ASP A 318 -23.27 9.53 10.68
C ASP A 318 -21.97 9.25 11.48
N SER A 319 -21.50 10.25 12.23
CA SER A 319 -20.85 9.96 13.51
C SER A 319 -21.82 10.45 14.58
N ASP A 320 -22.35 9.53 15.37
CA ASP A 320 -23.28 9.83 16.47
C ASP A 320 -22.55 10.50 17.65
N ASP A 321 -21.72 11.51 17.40
CA ASP A 321 -21.13 12.30 18.48
C ASP A 321 -22.26 13.08 19.20
N LEU A 322 -22.12 13.39 20.49
CA LEU A 322 -23.17 14.04 21.29
C LEU A 322 -23.73 15.32 20.64
N ASP A 323 -22.85 16.15 20.07
CA ASP A 323 -23.23 17.35 19.32
C ASP A 323 -24.07 17.07 18.06
N ALA A 324 -23.88 15.91 17.42
CA ALA A 324 -24.65 15.47 16.26
C ALA A 324 -26.05 15.01 16.69
N LEU A 325 -26.17 14.31 17.83
CA LEU A 325 -27.46 13.92 18.40
C LEU A 325 -28.29 15.15 18.80
N TRP A 326 -27.67 16.16 19.41
CA TRP A 326 -28.30 17.45 19.70
C TRP A 326 -28.78 18.17 18.43
N LYS A 327 -27.98 18.16 17.36
CA LYS A 327 -28.39 18.76 16.07
C LYS A 327 -29.54 18.01 15.41
N ARG A 328 -29.58 16.68 15.50
CA ARG A 328 -30.72 15.88 15.01
C ARG A 328 -31.98 16.21 15.80
N LEU A 329 -31.89 16.37 17.12
CA LEU A 329 -33.02 16.79 17.95
C LEU A 329 -33.55 18.17 17.53
N ASP A 330 -32.65 19.15 17.38
CA ASP A 330 -33.02 20.49 16.91
C ASP A 330 -33.66 20.45 15.52
N ALA A 331 -33.17 19.59 14.61
CA ALA A 331 -33.75 19.44 13.28
C ALA A 331 -35.18 18.85 13.32
N ILE A 332 -35.43 17.86 14.19
CA ILE A 332 -36.75 17.26 14.41
C ILE A 332 -37.73 18.30 14.95
N TYR A 333 -37.34 19.06 15.97
CA TYR A 333 -38.18 20.12 16.54
C TYR A 333 -38.43 21.28 15.57
N ASN A 334 -37.42 21.68 14.79
CA ASN A 334 -37.58 22.71 13.75
C ASN A 334 -38.50 22.25 12.60
N ALA A 335 -38.57 20.94 12.34
CA ALA A 335 -39.53 20.34 11.43
C ALA A 335 -40.95 20.20 12.04
N GLY A 336 -41.12 20.51 13.32
CA GLY A 336 -42.39 20.36 14.05
C GLY A 336 -42.77 18.92 14.36
N LEU A 337 -41.78 18.01 14.34
CA LEU A 337 -41.92 16.61 14.68
C LEU A 337 -41.63 16.41 16.18
N ASP A 338 -42.19 15.36 16.76
CA ASP A 338 -42.04 15.01 18.19
C ASP A 338 -41.33 13.67 18.38
N ASP A 339 -41.05 13.33 19.63
CA ASP A 339 -40.34 12.09 19.98
C ASP A 339 -41.12 10.81 19.62
N GLU A 340 -42.42 10.90 19.34
CA GLU A 340 -43.26 9.75 18.96
C GLU A 340 -43.23 9.50 17.43
N THR A 341 -42.66 10.40 16.62
CA THR A 341 -42.51 10.18 15.18
C THR A 341 -41.42 9.16 14.85
N ALA A 342 -41.41 8.69 13.60
CA ALA A 342 -40.40 7.73 13.14
C ALA A 342 -38.98 8.29 13.31
N GLU A 343 -38.79 9.55 12.95
CA GLU A 343 -37.53 10.29 13.08
C GLU A 343 -37.15 10.49 14.56
N GLY A 344 -38.13 10.75 15.44
CA GLY A 344 -37.93 10.83 16.89
C GLY A 344 -37.51 9.49 17.52
N GLN A 345 -38.06 8.36 17.04
CA GLN A 345 -37.68 7.03 17.50
C GLN A 345 -36.34 6.54 16.94
N GLU A 346 -36.00 6.94 15.71
CA GLU A 346 -34.68 6.70 15.11
C GLU A 346 -33.60 7.44 15.91
N LEU A 347 -33.80 8.73 16.20
CA LEU A 347 -32.90 9.49 17.06
C LEU A 347 -32.75 8.85 18.45
N ARG A 348 -33.85 8.38 19.04
CA ARG A 348 -33.82 7.70 20.34
C ARG A 348 -32.97 6.43 20.32
N THR A 349 -32.92 5.74 19.18
CA THR A 349 -32.09 4.55 18.99
C THR A 349 -30.61 4.92 18.90
N SER A 350 -30.26 5.96 18.12
CA SER A 350 -28.90 6.51 18.06
C SER A 350 -28.40 7.00 19.42
N ILE A 351 -29.27 7.63 20.23
CA ILE A 351 -28.93 8.05 21.60
C ILE A 351 -28.61 6.83 22.49
N MET A 352 -29.35 5.73 22.38
CA MET A 352 -29.06 4.51 23.13
C MET A 352 -27.74 3.85 22.69
N GLU A 353 -27.48 3.81 21.38
CA GLU A 353 -26.22 3.30 20.83
C GLU A 353 -25.03 4.14 21.31
N TYR A 354 -25.19 5.46 21.43
CA TYR A 354 -24.17 6.35 21.99
C TYR A 354 -23.89 6.08 23.48
N ILE A 355 -24.93 5.88 24.29
CA ILE A 355 -24.80 5.52 25.72
C ILE A 355 -24.00 4.21 25.87
N ASP A 356 -24.34 3.19 25.08
CA ASP A 356 -23.69 1.88 25.12
C ASP A 356 -22.24 1.94 24.62
N ALA A 357 -21.98 2.69 23.55
CA ALA A 357 -20.64 2.88 23.00
C ALA A 357 -19.69 3.58 23.98
N ASN A 358 -20.20 4.57 24.73
CA ASN A 358 -19.42 5.36 25.69
C ASN A 358 -19.52 4.83 27.13
N LYS A 359 -20.25 3.73 27.37
CA LYS A 359 -20.47 3.11 28.69
C LYS A 359 -20.99 4.09 29.76
N LEU A 360 -21.88 4.99 29.37
CA LEU A 360 -22.43 6.02 30.26
C LEU A 360 -23.50 5.42 31.18
N ASN A 361 -23.56 5.88 32.43
CA ASN A 361 -24.50 5.36 33.43
C ASN A 361 -25.88 6.07 33.38
N VAL A 362 -26.42 6.25 32.17
CA VAL A 362 -27.69 6.95 31.92
C VAL A 362 -28.84 5.95 31.80
N LYS A 363 -29.90 6.12 32.59
CA LYS A 363 -31.03 5.17 32.63
C LYS A 363 -32.20 5.64 31.80
N VAL A 364 -32.27 5.17 30.57
CA VAL A 364 -33.37 5.52 29.65
C VAL A 364 -34.70 4.88 30.06
N ASN A 365 -35.73 5.71 30.28
CA ASN A 365 -37.10 5.25 30.57
C ASN A 365 -38.12 5.75 29.54
N ARG A 366 -39.26 5.07 29.39
CA ARG A 366 -40.30 5.38 28.37
C ARG A 366 -41.01 6.73 28.54
N LYS A 367 -40.84 7.38 29.70
CA LYS A 367 -41.45 8.68 30.01
C LYS A 367 -40.50 9.87 29.78
N MET A 368 -39.25 9.59 29.42
CA MET A 368 -38.24 10.62 29.16
C MET A 368 -38.28 11.02 27.69
N THR A 369 -38.17 12.31 27.44
CA THR A 369 -38.00 12.84 26.08
C THR A 369 -36.58 12.58 25.60
N ASN A 370 -36.37 12.65 24.28
CA ASN A 370 -35.04 12.53 23.69
C ASN A 370 -34.11 13.64 24.21
N GLU A 371 -34.67 14.83 24.45
CA GLU A 371 -33.97 15.96 25.07
C GLU A 371 -33.52 15.65 26.51
N ASP A 372 -34.39 15.05 27.33
CA ASP A 372 -34.06 14.71 28.72
C ASP A 372 -32.91 13.70 28.79
N ILE A 373 -32.90 12.70 27.90
CA ILE A 373 -31.85 11.69 27.85
C ILE A 373 -30.51 12.30 27.42
N LEU A 374 -30.53 13.21 26.44
CA LEU A 374 -29.32 13.91 25.99
C LEU A 374 -28.75 14.84 27.06
N ARG A 375 -29.58 15.45 27.90
CA ARG A 375 -29.12 16.24 29.05
C ARG A 375 -28.48 15.37 30.13
N GLU A 376 -29.05 14.20 30.42
CA GLU A 376 -28.44 13.25 31.37
C GLU A 376 -27.08 12.73 30.88
N ILE A 377 -26.93 12.55 29.56
CA ILE A 377 -25.63 12.21 28.94
C ILE A 377 -24.62 13.34 29.12
N ASP A 378 -25.01 14.60 28.87
CA ASP A 378 -24.14 15.76 29.05
C ASP A 378 -23.72 15.93 30.52
N ASP A 379 -24.66 15.75 31.46
CA ASP A 379 -24.39 15.81 32.89
C ASP A 379 -23.41 14.70 33.35
N GLU A 380 -23.56 13.47 32.85
CA GLU A 380 -22.65 12.35 33.19
C GLU A 380 -21.24 12.57 32.63
N LEU A 381 -21.13 13.09 31.41
CA LEU A 381 -19.84 13.42 30.78
C LEU A 381 -19.15 14.57 31.53
N ASN A 382 -19.91 15.61 31.89
CA ASN A 382 -19.39 16.74 32.67
C ASN A 382 -19.04 16.34 34.11
N ALA A 383 -19.74 15.36 34.70
CA ALA A 383 -19.43 14.83 36.02
C ALA A 383 -18.15 13.95 36.02
N ALA A 384 -17.86 13.25 34.92
CA ALA A 384 -16.62 12.51 34.72
C ALA A 384 -15.40 13.44 34.66
N ASP A 385 -15.54 14.65 34.11
CA ASP A 385 -14.48 15.65 34.03
C ASP A 385 -14.28 16.46 35.34
N ALA A 386 -15.21 16.40 36.31
CA ALA A 386 -15.22 17.26 37.50
C ALA A 386 -14.68 16.64 38.80
N ASN A 387 -14.24 15.38 38.82
CA ASN A 387 -13.77 14.70 40.05
C ASN A 387 -12.30 14.22 39.98
N PRO A 388 -11.36 14.90 40.67
CA PRO A 388 -10.06 14.34 41.03
C PRO A 388 -10.13 13.65 42.43
N SER A 389 -10.05 12.30 42.43
CA SER A 389 -9.59 11.36 43.50
C SER A 389 -9.99 11.53 44.99
N ASP A 390 -10.63 10.50 45.60
CA ASP A 390 -10.21 9.76 46.84
C ASP A 390 -11.32 8.72 47.23
N ASP A 391 -11.11 7.41 47.10
CA ASP A 391 -10.47 6.43 48.03
C ASP A 391 -11.46 5.71 48.97
N SER A 392 -11.52 4.37 48.89
CA SER A 392 -11.13 3.46 50.01
C SER A 392 -11.47 1.97 49.73
N ASP A 393 -10.40 1.18 49.73
CA ASP A 393 -10.23 -0.13 50.35
C ASP A 393 -11.11 -1.33 49.91
N ASP A 394 -10.51 -2.26 49.15
CA ASP A 394 -10.00 -3.50 49.78
C ASP A 394 -9.03 -4.23 48.83
N GLU A 395 -7.73 -4.16 49.13
CA GLU A 395 -6.77 -5.21 48.79
C GLU A 395 -6.23 -5.81 50.10
N PRO A 396 -5.89 -7.11 50.11
CA PRO A 396 -4.44 -7.33 50.11
C PRO A 396 -3.99 -8.46 49.17
N ALA A 397 -3.13 -8.05 48.25
CA ALA A 397 -1.75 -8.51 48.11
C ALA A 397 -1.50 -9.96 47.67
N THR A 398 -0.90 -10.10 46.48
CA THR A 398 0.52 -10.46 46.41
C THR A 398 1.14 -10.21 45.02
N SER A 399 2.03 -9.20 44.97
CA SER A 399 3.39 -9.19 44.37
C SER A 399 3.61 -9.70 42.92
N GLN A 400 4.39 -9.06 42.04
CA GLN A 400 5.27 -7.88 42.07
C GLN A 400 5.77 -7.65 40.61
N THR A 401 5.59 -6.43 40.07
CA THR A 401 6.49 -5.57 39.22
C THR A 401 7.39 -6.13 38.09
N PRO A 402 7.94 -5.28 37.17
CA PRO A 402 7.45 -4.01 36.60
C PRO A 402 7.64 -3.89 35.06
N ASN A 403 6.78 -3.12 34.39
CA ASN A 403 7.05 -2.55 33.05
C ASN A 403 7.53 -1.09 33.19
N PRO A 404 8.55 -0.63 32.44
CA PRO A 404 8.85 0.77 32.28
C PRO A 404 8.15 1.38 31.05
N VAL A 405 7.46 2.49 31.30
CA VAL A 405 7.38 3.74 30.52
C VAL A 405 6.94 3.66 29.05
N ASN A 406 5.67 4.03 28.81
CA ASN A 406 5.19 4.63 27.57
C ASN A 406 5.70 6.07 27.52
N ASP A 407 6.54 6.38 26.53
CA ASP A 407 6.73 7.75 26.05
C ASP A 407 5.98 7.90 24.73
N GLU A 408 5.35 9.07 24.62
CA GLU A 408 4.42 9.54 23.61
C GLU A 408 4.94 9.38 22.17
N GLU A 409 4.14 8.74 21.30
CA GLU A 409 4.37 8.72 19.85
C GLU A 409 3.88 10.04 19.24
N ASP A 410 4.83 10.95 19.07
CA ASP A 410 4.76 12.18 18.28
C ASP A 410 4.74 11.83 16.78
N ASP A 411 3.74 12.38 16.09
CA ASP A 411 3.38 12.14 14.71
C ASP A 411 4.36 12.88 13.77
N GLY A 412 5.48 12.23 13.46
CA GLY A 412 6.58 12.80 12.69
C GLY A 412 6.35 12.80 11.17
N GLU A 413 5.81 13.90 10.65
CA GLU A 413 5.88 14.28 9.24
C GLU A 413 7.32 14.18 8.68
N PRO A 414 7.55 13.66 7.46
CA PRO A 414 8.85 13.76 6.81
C PRO A 414 9.09 15.19 6.31
N ALA A 415 9.92 15.93 7.04
CA ALA A 415 10.41 17.24 6.63
C ALA A 415 11.17 17.18 5.30
N MET A 416 10.76 18.01 4.33
CA MET A 416 11.55 18.35 3.15
C MET A 416 11.79 19.87 3.11
N PRO A 417 12.96 20.33 2.62
CA PRO A 417 13.39 21.72 2.73
C PRO A 417 12.53 22.68 1.91
N SER A 418 12.40 23.90 2.44
CA SER A 418 11.70 25.06 1.88
C SER A 418 12.15 25.46 0.48
N ASP A 419 11.18 25.72 -0.40
CA ASP A 419 11.33 26.48 -1.65
C ASP A 419 11.57 27.96 -1.34
N GLU A 420 12.73 28.50 -1.71
CA GLU A 420 12.86 29.87 -2.20
C GLU A 420 13.82 29.91 -3.41
N PRO A 421 13.59 30.80 -4.40
CA PRO A 421 14.31 30.81 -5.67
C PRO A 421 15.49 31.78 -5.65
N GLU A 422 16.63 31.38 -6.22
CA GLU A 422 17.68 32.32 -6.64
C GLU A 422 18.12 32.02 -8.09
N ASP A 423 17.84 33.01 -8.96
CA ASP A 423 18.49 33.30 -10.25
C ASP A 423 20.03 33.45 -10.04
N GLU A 424 20.98 33.16 -10.94
CA GLU A 424 21.11 33.18 -12.40
C GLU A 424 22.36 32.31 -12.78
N PRO A 425 22.58 31.95 -14.07
CA PRO A 425 23.55 30.91 -14.47
C PRO A 425 24.91 31.45 -14.93
N GLU A 426 25.99 30.71 -14.65
CA GLU A 426 27.27 30.84 -15.38
C GLU A 426 27.71 29.50 -16.02
N PRO A 427 28.38 29.54 -17.19
CA PRO A 427 28.36 28.45 -18.16
C PRO A 427 29.52 27.47 -17.99
N ALA A 428 29.28 26.19 -18.31
CA ALA A 428 30.33 25.19 -18.48
C ALA A 428 30.14 24.38 -19.78
N PRO A 429 31.24 23.88 -20.37
CA PRO A 429 31.39 23.76 -21.80
C PRO A 429 30.90 22.43 -22.40
N THR A 430 30.79 22.48 -23.72
CA THR A 430 30.34 21.46 -24.65
C THR A 430 31.07 20.11 -24.54
N SER A 431 30.30 19.03 -24.43
CA SER A 431 30.71 17.75 -25.04
C SER A 431 29.50 17.00 -25.61
N ARG A 432 29.67 16.57 -26.86
CA ARG A 432 28.61 16.06 -27.74
C ARG A 432 28.24 14.61 -27.40
N ARG A 433 26.93 14.39 -27.24
CA ARG A 433 26.11 13.22 -27.60
C ARG A 433 26.82 11.94 -28.06
N ARG A 434 26.41 10.81 -27.46
CA ARG A 434 25.75 9.71 -28.18
C ARG A 434 24.65 9.08 -27.31
N GLU A 435 23.40 9.45 -27.60
CA GLU A 435 22.19 8.72 -27.22
C GLU A 435 22.26 7.28 -27.72
N ARG A 436 21.96 6.33 -26.83
CA ARG A 436 21.47 5.00 -27.18
C ARG A 436 20.17 4.79 -26.41
N GLU A 437 19.07 4.98 -27.12
CA GLU A 437 17.78 4.43 -26.75
C GLU A 437 17.94 2.91 -26.57
N ARG A 438 17.53 2.40 -25.40
CA ARG A 438 17.34 0.97 -25.16
C ARG A 438 15.88 0.77 -24.77
N SER A 439 15.12 0.25 -25.72
CA SER A 439 13.88 -0.47 -25.48
C SER A 439 14.20 -1.69 -24.62
N ASP A 440 13.78 -1.68 -23.36
CA ASP A 440 13.93 -2.82 -22.46
C ASP A 440 12.59 -3.54 -22.38
N ASP A 441 12.30 -4.25 -23.47
CA ASP A 441 11.20 -5.19 -23.57
C ASP A 441 11.72 -6.42 -24.31
N THR A 442 12.28 -7.37 -23.57
CA THR A 442 12.42 -8.77 -24.02
C THR A 442 12.44 -9.69 -22.82
N ASN A 443 11.35 -10.43 -22.68
CA ASN A 443 11.21 -11.61 -21.86
C ASN A 443 11.81 -12.78 -22.65
N GLU A 444 13.13 -13.04 -22.57
CA GLU A 444 13.75 -14.32 -23.00
C GLU A 444 15.23 -14.43 -22.56
N PRO A 445 15.70 -15.60 -22.09
CA PRO A 445 17.07 -15.78 -21.64
C PRO A 445 18.05 -15.86 -22.82
N ALA A 446 19.09 -15.03 -22.78
CA ALA A 446 20.12 -14.94 -23.81
C ALA A 446 20.75 -16.31 -24.17
N ALA A 447 20.43 -16.81 -25.37
CA ALA A 447 21.17 -17.90 -26.00
C ALA A 447 22.61 -17.45 -26.32
N ARG A 448 23.60 -18.15 -25.77
CA ARG A 448 25.03 -17.87 -26.00
C ARG A 448 25.40 -18.08 -27.46
N SER A 449 25.89 -17.03 -28.13
CA SER A 449 26.53 -17.15 -29.45
C SER A 449 27.89 -17.86 -29.33
N SER A 450 28.09 -18.91 -30.12
CA SER A 450 29.34 -19.69 -30.21
C SER A 450 30.53 -18.81 -30.61
N ARG A 451 31.65 -18.93 -29.88
CA ARG A 451 32.93 -18.26 -30.17
C ARG A 451 33.44 -18.65 -31.56
N ARG A 452 33.57 -17.68 -32.46
CA ARG A 452 34.26 -17.83 -33.74
C ARG A 452 35.77 -17.73 -33.52
N THR A 453 36.44 -18.87 -33.47
CA THR A 453 37.91 -18.99 -33.55
C THR A 453 38.37 -18.75 -34.98
N THR A 454 39.15 -17.69 -35.22
CA THR A 454 40.22 -17.63 -36.24
C THR A 454 40.94 -16.29 -36.16
N ARG A 455 42.18 -16.29 -35.65
CA ARG A 455 43.13 -15.18 -35.78
C ARG A 455 44.16 -15.58 -36.83
N ALA A 456 44.27 -14.80 -37.91
CA ALA A 456 45.29 -14.99 -38.94
C ALA A 456 46.65 -14.36 -38.53
N PRO A 457 47.79 -14.91 -38.97
CA PRO A 457 49.12 -14.48 -38.54
C PRO A 457 49.60 -13.23 -39.28
N ARG A 458 50.28 -12.32 -38.57
CA ARG A 458 51.03 -11.21 -39.17
C ARG A 458 52.31 -11.75 -39.84
N ARG A 459 52.55 -11.39 -41.10
CA ARG A 459 53.83 -11.61 -41.79
C ARG A 459 54.67 -10.33 -41.78
N ARG A 460 55.93 -10.54 -41.37
CA ARG A 460 57.16 -9.73 -41.45
C ARG A 460 57.12 -8.33 -40.87
#